data_AF-A0A9J7MW41-F1
#
_entry.id   AF-A0A9J7MW41-F1
#
_cell.length_a   1.000
_cell.length_b   1.000
_cell.length_c   1.000
_cell.angle_alpha   90.00
_cell.angle_beta   90.00
_cell.angle_gamma   90.00
#
_symmetry.space_group_name_H-M   'P 1'
#
loop_
_entity.id
_entity.type
_entity.pdbx_description
1 polymer ?
#
loop_
_entity_poly.entity_id
_entity_poly.type
_entity_poly.pdbx_seq_one_letter_code
_entity_poly.pdbx_strand_id
1 'polypeptide(L)'
;MTTPGNTAARVASDVVGIAETPTCISFILALCALLWPVIIAGDNSVLCNAANEAMFAEYYKMCTGDDFYSLWDSFMATIGQLQCPLLYQFVTEKLFVGLLTKKHSVDAPRSSASSVDITISNTEKQVLRYVAGFIPHALLRRYKRYNNRTAQLYVAVLQQWKVSAVTHTHTTFLQYTEGWVNAVNRGGLFVVTDEVYLFFRAVEKVVRTTANFDQVSKGKLTGIKENIMKNLESSFLVNKYWCTIASSIANEKASIKLLETVLIYYVNLRCRSFADAYNLVTRHKDNEGASKKGEKSLRKSLN
;
A
#
# COMPACT_ATOMS: atom_id res chain seq x y z
N MET A 1 10.81 -45.34 -11.09
CA MET A 1 11.75 -44.29 -10.63
C MET A 1 11.01 -43.37 -9.67
N THR A 2 11.41 -43.31 -8.41
CA THR A 2 10.91 -42.30 -7.46
C THR A 2 11.59 -40.98 -7.76
N THR A 3 10.81 -39.97 -8.17
CA THR A 3 11.33 -38.62 -8.38
C THR A 3 11.56 -37.93 -7.03
N PRO A 4 12.46 -36.94 -6.95
CA PRO A 4 12.65 -36.14 -5.73
C PRO A 4 11.36 -35.54 -5.18
N GLY A 5 10.44 -35.12 -6.07
CA GLY A 5 9.12 -34.63 -5.70
C GLY A 5 8.21 -35.69 -5.06
N ASN A 6 8.23 -36.93 -5.57
CA ASN A 6 7.44 -38.02 -4.97
C ASN A 6 7.97 -38.41 -3.59
N THR A 7 9.29 -38.35 -3.39
CA THR A 7 9.90 -38.55 -2.07
C THR A 7 9.48 -37.44 -1.11
N ALA A 8 9.54 -36.17 -1.54
CA ALA A 8 9.12 -35.03 -0.72
C ALA A 8 7.63 -35.10 -0.34
N ALA A 9 6.75 -35.46 -1.28
CA ALA A 9 5.32 -35.59 -1.02
C ALA A 9 5.00 -36.71 -0.02
N ARG A 10 5.71 -37.85 -0.11
CA ARG A 10 5.56 -38.95 0.86
C ARG A 10 6.01 -38.53 2.26
N VAL A 11 7.20 -37.95 2.38
CA VAL A 11 7.74 -37.48 3.67
C VAL A 11 6.85 -36.37 4.24
N ALA A 12 6.31 -35.49 3.40
CA ALA A 12 5.33 -34.48 3.84
C ALA A 12 4.06 -35.11 4.43
N SER A 13 3.53 -36.16 3.80
CA SER A 13 2.36 -36.88 4.31
C SER A 13 2.64 -37.50 5.68
N ASP A 14 3.82 -38.07 5.87
CA ASP A 14 4.23 -38.66 7.15
C ASP A 14 4.38 -37.59 8.24
N VAL A 15 4.96 -36.42 7.90
CA VAL A 15 5.09 -35.27 8.80
C VAL A 15 3.73 -34.68 9.16
N VAL A 16 2.79 -34.59 8.22
CA VAL A 16 1.43 -34.11 8.49
C VAL A 16 0.69 -35.05 9.45
N GLY A 17 0.90 -36.36 9.35
CA GLY A 17 0.33 -37.36 10.26
C GLY A 17 0.74 -37.18 11.72
N ILE A 18 1.82 -36.46 12.00
CA ILE A 18 2.35 -36.20 13.34
C ILE A 18 2.31 -34.71 13.73
N ALA A 19 1.57 -33.88 13.00
CA ALA A 19 1.58 -32.42 13.16
C ALA A 19 1.17 -31.95 14.57
N GLU A 20 0.30 -32.71 15.26
CA GLU A 20 -0.18 -32.38 16.60
C GLU A 20 0.74 -32.91 17.73
N THR A 21 1.82 -33.59 17.38
CA THR A 21 2.76 -34.11 18.38
C THR A 21 3.56 -32.98 19.03
N PRO A 22 3.92 -33.12 20.32
CA PRO A 22 4.78 -32.13 21.00
C PRO A 22 6.09 -31.87 20.24
N THR A 23 6.67 -32.90 19.64
CA THR A 23 7.88 -32.80 18.82
C THR A 23 7.70 -31.86 17.64
N CYS A 24 6.60 -32.00 16.88
CA CYS A 24 6.33 -31.14 15.73
C CYS A 24 6.04 -29.69 16.17
N ILE A 25 5.32 -29.51 17.28
CA ILE A 25 5.06 -28.19 17.85
C ILE A 25 6.37 -27.50 18.27
N SER A 26 7.26 -28.21 18.99
CA SER A 26 8.57 -27.68 19.39
C SER A 26 9.44 -27.32 18.19
N PHE A 27 9.45 -28.15 17.16
CA PHE A 27 10.14 -27.86 15.90
C PHE A 27 9.60 -26.59 15.22
N ILE A 28 8.28 -26.47 15.08
CA ILE A 28 7.64 -25.30 14.47
C ILE A 28 7.96 -24.04 15.27
N LEU A 29 7.91 -24.09 16.60
CA LEU A 29 8.26 -22.95 17.46
C LEU A 29 9.73 -22.53 17.31
N ALA A 30 10.65 -23.49 17.25
CA ALA A 30 12.07 -23.20 17.02
C ALA A 30 12.30 -22.59 15.62
N LEU A 31 11.64 -23.12 14.60
CA LEU A 31 11.71 -22.57 13.24
C LEU A 31 11.10 -21.16 13.16
N CYS A 32 10.01 -20.91 13.89
CA CYS A 32 9.45 -19.56 14.03
C CYS A 32 10.43 -18.61 14.72
N ALA A 33 11.16 -19.07 15.74
CA ALA A 33 12.17 -18.27 16.42
C ALA A 33 13.34 -17.91 15.50
N LEU A 34 13.77 -18.81 14.60
CA LEU A 34 14.77 -18.51 13.56
C LEU A 34 14.23 -17.54 12.49
N LEU A 35 12.96 -17.67 12.11
CA LEU A 35 12.33 -16.81 11.11
C LEU A 35 11.99 -15.41 11.64
N TRP A 36 11.81 -15.23 12.94
CA TRP A 36 11.37 -13.95 13.49
C TRP A 36 12.39 -12.81 13.26
N PRO A 37 13.70 -12.98 13.52
CA PRO A 37 14.73 -12.01 13.17
C PRO A 37 14.72 -11.61 11.69
N VAL A 38 14.47 -12.57 10.80
CA VAL A 38 14.36 -12.33 9.35
C VAL A 38 13.20 -11.38 9.05
N ILE A 39 12.04 -11.64 9.66
CA ILE A 39 10.80 -10.86 9.44
C ILE A 39 10.92 -9.43 9.98
N ILE A 40 11.69 -9.21 11.04
CA ILE A 40 11.90 -7.86 11.61
C ILE A 40 13.11 -7.12 11.01
N ALA A 41 13.94 -7.78 10.20
CA ALA A 41 15.10 -7.16 9.56
C ALA A 41 14.72 -5.95 8.69
N GLY A 42 13.52 -5.98 8.11
CA GLY A 42 12.97 -4.89 7.32
C GLY A 42 12.37 -3.72 8.12
N ASP A 43 12.18 -3.85 9.44
CA ASP A 43 11.41 -2.87 10.23
C ASP A 43 12.08 -1.50 10.37
N ASN A 44 13.41 -1.46 10.22
CA ASN A 44 14.16 -0.22 10.23
C ASN A 44 14.12 0.52 8.88
N SER A 45 13.57 -0.10 7.84
CA SER A 45 13.51 0.47 6.50
C SER A 45 12.23 1.27 6.30
N VAL A 46 12.38 2.50 5.82
CA VAL A 46 11.25 3.41 5.57
C VAL A 46 10.48 2.98 4.31
N LEU A 47 11.16 2.37 3.33
CA LEU A 47 10.56 1.89 2.09
C LEU A 47 10.41 0.37 2.06
N CYS A 48 9.30 -0.11 1.50
CA CYS A 48 8.99 -1.53 1.39
C CYS A 48 10.03 -2.30 0.55
N ASN A 49 10.66 -1.68 -0.46
CA ASN A 49 11.70 -2.34 -1.25
C ASN A 49 12.98 -2.61 -0.44
N ALA A 50 13.47 -1.61 0.30
CA ALA A 50 14.63 -1.80 1.18
C ALA A 50 14.29 -2.76 2.34
N ALA A 51 13.07 -2.67 2.88
CA ALA A 51 12.58 -3.61 3.88
C ALA A 51 12.56 -5.05 3.36
N ASN A 52 12.06 -5.25 2.13
CA ASN A 52 12.01 -6.56 1.49
C ASN A 52 13.41 -7.08 1.18
N GLU A 53 14.31 -6.24 0.67
CA GLU A 53 15.67 -6.63 0.36
C GLU A 53 16.43 -7.06 1.62
N ALA A 54 16.33 -6.29 2.71
CA ALA A 54 16.91 -6.65 4.01
C ALA A 54 16.32 -7.96 4.55
N MET A 55 14.99 -8.11 4.49
CA MET A 55 14.29 -9.33 4.92
C MET A 55 14.72 -10.55 4.10
N PHE A 56 14.74 -10.46 2.76
CA PHE A 56 15.13 -11.59 1.92
C PHE A 56 16.62 -11.90 2.02
N ALA A 57 17.49 -10.90 2.21
CA ALA A 57 18.91 -11.13 2.46
C ALA A 57 19.13 -11.97 3.73
N GLU A 58 18.47 -11.63 4.84
CA GLU A 58 18.53 -12.43 6.07
C GLU A 58 17.81 -13.78 5.91
N TYR A 59 16.75 -13.87 5.11
CA TYR A 59 16.07 -15.14 4.83
C TYR A 59 17.01 -16.14 4.15
N TYR A 60 17.70 -15.71 3.09
CA TYR A 60 18.64 -16.58 2.38
C TYR A 60 19.83 -16.96 3.25
N LYS A 61 20.39 -16.00 4.01
CA LYS A 61 21.47 -16.24 4.95
C LYS A 61 21.08 -17.28 6.01
N MET A 62 19.88 -17.17 6.57
CA MET A 62 19.34 -18.14 7.53
C MET A 62 19.18 -19.53 6.90
N CYS A 63 18.62 -19.64 5.69
CA CYS A 63 18.45 -20.92 4.99
C CYS A 63 19.79 -21.61 4.64
N THR A 64 20.88 -20.85 4.57
CA THR A 64 22.24 -21.37 4.35
C THR A 64 23.05 -21.58 5.62
N GLY A 65 22.53 -21.22 6.79
CA GLY A 65 23.25 -21.29 8.06
C GLY A 65 23.20 -22.68 8.72
N ASP A 66 24.22 -22.99 9.50
CA ASP A 66 24.36 -24.28 10.20
C ASP A 66 23.21 -24.55 11.18
N ASP A 67 22.68 -23.51 11.83
CA ASP A 67 21.56 -23.62 12.77
C ASP A 67 20.28 -24.13 12.07
N PHE A 68 20.04 -23.72 10.82
CA PHE A 68 18.89 -24.15 10.04
C PHE A 68 18.98 -25.63 9.68
N TYR A 69 20.14 -26.07 9.17
CA TYR A 69 20.36 -27.48 8.85
C TYR A 69 20.33 -28.34 10.10
N SER A 70 20.96 -27.90 11.20
CA SER A 70 20.97 -28.64 12.47
C SER A 70 19.57 -28.81 13.06
N LEU A 71 18.71 -27.79 12.95
CA LEU A 71 17.31 -27.88 13.39
C LEU A 71 16.53 -28.91 12.58
N TRP A 72 16.63 -28.86 11.25
CA TRP A 72 15.96 -29.80 10.36
C TRP A 72 16.48 -31.23 10.54
N ASP A 73 17.79 -31.41 10.65
CA ASP A 73 18.41 -32.72 10.81
C ASP A 73 18.01 -33.38 12.13
N SER A 74 18.00 -32.60 13.23
CA SER A 74 17.51 -33.06 14.52
C SER A 74 16.02 -33.48 14.47
N PHE A 75 15.18 -32.68 13.80
CA PHE A 75 13.76 -33.00 13.64
C PHE A 75 13.56 -34.27 12.79
N MET A 76 14.20 -34.36 11.63
CA MET A 76 14.08 -35.50 10.72
C MET A 76 14.58 -36.80 11.38
N ALA A 77 15.68 -36.73 12.13
CA ALA A 77 16.19 -37.86 12.90
C ALA A 77 15.19 -38.31 13.99
N THR A 78 14.56 -37.36 14.69
CA THR A 78 13.58 -37.65 15.75
C THR A 78 12.35 -38.39 15.22
N ILE A 79 11.93 -38.07 13.99
CA ILE A 79 10.78 -38.71 13.35
C ILE A 79 11.16 -39.93 12.49
N GLY A 80 12.44 -40.31 12.48
CA GLY A 80 12.96 -41.46 11.73
C GLY A 80 12.87 -41.31 10.21
N GLN A 81 12.92 -40.09 9.69
CA GLN A 81 12.77 -39.79 8.26
C GLN A 81 14.10 -39.35 7.63
N LEU A 82 14.20 -39.53 6.31
CA LEU A 82 15.36 -39.10 5.52
C LEU A 82 15.34 -37.59 5.29
N GLN A 83 16.52 -36.97 5.26
CA GLN A 83 16.66 -35.57 4.91
C GLN A 83 16.02 -35.27 3.55
N CYS A 84 15.23 -34.19 3.49
CA CYS A 84 14.49 -33.82 2.29
C CYS A 84 14.51 -32.30 2.08
N PRO A 85 15.52 -31.74 1.39
CA PRO A 85 15.68 -30.30 1.21
C PRO A 85 14.47 -29.59 0.59
N LEU A 86 13.75 -30.26 -0.32
CA LEU A 86 12.53 -29.73 -0.93
C LEU A 86 11.41 -29.53 0.11
N LEU A 87 11.33 -30.42 1.10
CA LEU A 87 10.38 -30.28 2.20
C LEU A 87 10.79 -29.10 3.08
N TYR A 88 12.09 -28.95 3.34
CA TYR A 88 12.62 -27.88 4.17
C TYR A 88 12.23 -26.53 3.56
N GLN A 89 12.54 -26.34 2.28
CA GLN A 89 12.17 -25.14 1.53
C GLN A 89 10.67 -24.88 1.58
N PHE A 90 9.84 -25.88 1.29
CA PHE A 90 8.39 -25.72 1.25
C PHE A 90 7.81 -25.31 2.62
N VAL A 91 8.16 -26.03 3.69
CA VAL A 91 7.63 -25.75 5.03
C VAL A 91 8.12 -24.40 5.54
N THR A 92 9.40 -24.09 5.36
CA THR A 92 9.98 -22.80 5.77
C THR A 92 9.38 -21.64 4.99
N GLU A 93 9.15 -21.78 3.67
CA GLU A 93 8.46 -20.76 2.86
C GLU A 93 7.02 -20.53 3.35
N LYS A 94 6.25 -21.59 3.60
CA LYS A 94 4.87 -21.46 4.08
C LYS A 94 4.78 -20.83 5.47
N LEU A 95 5.67 -21.22 6.38
CA LEU A 95 5.75 -20.59 7.71
C LEU A 95 6.16 -19.12 7.61
N PHE A 96 7.15 -18.80 6.78
CA PHE A 96 7.58 -17.42 6.53
C PHE A 96 6.42 -16.55 6.02
N VAL A 97 5.72 -16.98 4.96
CA VAL A 97 4.57 -16.27 4.41
C VAL A 97 3.43 -16.14 5.44
N GLY A 98 3.18 -17.19 6.22
CA GLY A 98 2.16 -17.21 7.27
C GLY A 98 2.48 -16.22 8.40
N LEU A 99 3.71 -16.22 8.91
CA LEU A 99 4.18 -15.29 9.93
C LEU A 99 4.15 -13.84 9.44
N LEU A 100 4.59 -13.59 8.20
CA LEU A 100 4.55 -12.28 7.59
C LEU A 100 3.10 -11.77 7.49
N THR A 101 2.18 -12.61 7.02
CA THR A 101 0.74 -12.29 6.98
C THR A 101 0.19 -11.99 8.36
N LYS A 102 0.56 -12.78 9.37
CA LYS A 102 0.11 -12.60 10.75
C LYS A 102 0.65 -11.30 11.36
N LYS A 103 1.95 -11.02 11.21
CA LYS A 103 2.57 -9.74 11.60
C LYS A 103 1.82 -8.56 10.98
N HIS A 104 1.64 -8.57 9.66
CA HIS A 104 0.88 -7.51 8.98
C HIS A 104 -0.58 -7.42 9.43
N SER A 105 -1.22 -8.52 9.85
CA SER A 105 -2.59 -8.49 10.38
C SER A 105 -2.69 -7.93 11.80
N VAL A 106 -1.61 -8.06 12.59
CA VAL A 106 -1.51 -7.53 13.96
C VAL A 106 -1.08 -6.06 13.94
N ASP A 107 -0.22 -5.69 13.00
CA ASP A 107 0.23 -4.31 12.76
C ASP A 107 -0.79 -3.49 11.95
N ALA A 108 -1.68 -4.16 11.20
CA ALA A 108 -2.88 -3.52 10.69
C ALA A 108 -3.73 -3.09 11.90
N PRO A 109 -4.25 -1.85 11.92
CA PRO A 109 -5.16 -1.43 12.96
C PRO A 109 -6.27 -2.48 13.07
N ARG A 110 -6.41 -3.11 14.25
CA ARG A 110 -7.57 -3.97 14.54
C ARG A 110 -8.77 -3.19 14.07
N SER A 111 -9.55 -3.75 13.13
CA SER A 111 -10.85 -3.19 12.80
C SER A 111 -11.70 -3.31 14.05
N SER A 112 -11.57 -2.32 14.94
CA SER A 112 -12.56 -2.06 15.95
C SER A 112 -13.87 -1.96 15.18
N ALA A 113 -14.84 -2.77 15.57
CA ALA A 113 -16.17 -2.91 14.95
C ALA A 113 -17.02 -1.63 15.04
N SER A 114 -16.38 -0.46 15.06
CA SER A 114 -16.93 0.89 14.99
C SER A 114 -16.39 1.67 13.79
N SER A 115 -15.74 1.02 12.81
CA SER A 115 -15.42 1.70 11.55
C SER A 115 -16.72 2.02 10.83
N VAL A 116 -17.24 3.23 11.05
CA VAL A 116 -18.20 3.89 10.16
C VAL A 116 -17.75 3.59 8.74
N ASP A 117 -18.59 2.91 7.98
CA ASP A 117 -18.20 2.33 6.70
C ASP A 117 -17.63 3.42 5.78
N ILE A 118 -16.30 3.45 5.64
CA ILE A 118 -15.58 4.45 4.82
C ILE A 118 -15.60 3.97 3.37
N THR A 119 -16.79 3.63 2.89
CA THR A 119 -17.02 3.21 1.51
C THR A 119 -16.95 4.45 0.62
N ILE A 120 -15.91 4.49 -0.22
CA ILE A 120 -15.82 5.43 -1.33
C ILE A 120 -16.81 4.97 -2.40
N SER A 121 -17.83 5.76 -2.70
CA SER A 121 -18.81 5.48 -3.75
C SER A 121 -18.17 5.41 -5.14
N ASN A 122 -18.84 4.82 -6.11
CA ASN A 122 -18.31 4.70 -7.47
C ASN A 122 -18.07 6.07 -8.13
N THR A 123 -18.92 7.05 -7.87
CA THR A 123 -18.74 8.43 -8.33
C THR A 123 -17.50 9.06 -7.69
N GLU A 124 -17.33 8.92 -6.38
CA GLU A 124 -16.14 9.43 -5.69
C GLU A 124 -14.85 8.74 -6.16
N LYS A 125 -14.90 7.45 -6.51
CA LYS A 125 -13.76 6.74 -7.09
C LYS A 125 -13.36 7.33 -8.45
N GLN A 126 -14.33 7.71 -9.29
CA GLN A 126 -14.04 8.36 -10.58
C GLN A 126 -13.44 9.76 -10.39
N VAL A 127 -14.00 10.54 -9.45
CA VAL A 127 -13.44 11.86 -9.07
C VAL A 127 -12.03 11.72 -8.51
N LEU A 128 -11.80 10.72 -7.66
CA LEU A 128 -10.48 10.42 -7.12
C LEU A 128 -9.47 10.11 -8.22
N ARG A 129 -9.85 9.36 -9.27
CA ARG A 129 -8.97 9.07 -10.41
C ARG A 129 -8.59 10.32 -11.18
N TYR A 130 -9.51 11.27 -11.32
CA TYR A 130 -9.21 12.58 -11.87
C TYR A 130 -8.20 13.37 -11.00
N VAL A 131 -8.44 13.41 -9.69
CA VAL A 131 -7.53 14.08 -8.74
C VAL A 131 -6.14 13.45 -8.75
N ALA A 132 -6.07 12.12 -8.85
CA ALA A 132 -4.84 11.36 -8.98
C ALA A 132 -4.01 11.77 -10.21
N GLY A 133 -4.63 12.27 -11.28
CA GLY A 133 -3.95 12.84 -12.43
C GLY A 133 -3.53 14.30 -12.28
N PHE A 134 -4.32 15.10 -11.56
CA PHE A 134 -4.01 16.51 -11.33
C PHE A 134 -2.68 16.73 -10.60
N ILE A 135 -2.41 15.92 -9.58
CA ILE A 135 -1.20 16.05 -8.73
C ILE A 135 0.09 15.78 -9.51
N PRO A 136 0.29 14.62 -10.17
CA PRO A 136 1.48 14.38 -10.96
C PRO A 136 1.61 15.36 -12.12
N HIS A 137 0.51 15.81 -12.73
CA HIS A 137 0.55 16.87 -13.74
C HIS A 137 1.15 18.18 -13.19
N ALA A 138 0.69 18.62 -12.02
CA ALA A 138 1.19 19.83 -11.38
C ALA A 138 2.67 19.70 -10.99
N LEU A 139 3.07 18.56 -10.44
CA LEU A 139 4.46 18.27 -10.07
C LEU A 139 5.37 18.16 -11.30
N LEU A 140 4.91 17.52 -12.37
CA LEU A 140 5.63 17.42 -13.63
C LEU A 140 5.90 18.81 -14.21
N ARG A 141 4.90 19.69 -14.22
CA ARG A 141 5.06 21.09 -14.67
C ARG A 141 6.03 21.87 -13.80
N ARG A 142 6.07 21.59 -12.49
CA ARG A 142 7.01 22.19 -11.55
C ARG A 142 8.44 21.73 -11.82
N TYR A 143 8.68 20.42 -11.90
CA TYR A 143 10.02 19.85 -12.02
C TYR A 143 10.65 20.06 -13.40
N LYS A 144 9.85 20.13 -14.47
CA LYS A 144 10.35 20.49 -15.82
C LYS A 144 11.03 21.86 -15.91
N ARG A 145 10.83 22.75 -14.93
CA ARG A 145 11.48 24.08 -14.87
C ARG A 145 12.90 24.02 -14.32
N TYR A 146 13.29 22.92 -13.69
CA TYR A 146 14.60 22.75 -13.06
C TYR A 146 15.48 21.82 -13.90
N ASN A 147 16.76 22.15 -14.03
CA ASN A 147 17.70 21.38 -14.84
C ASN A 147 18.69 20.54 -14.00
N ASN A 148 18.30 20.14 -12.78
CA ASN A 148 19.15 19.28 -11.95
C ASN A 148 18.78 17.80 -12.10
N ARG A 149 19.75 16.92 -11.82
CA ARG A 149 19.61 15.45 -11.98
C ARG A 149 18.42 14.88 -11.22
N THR A 150 18.16 15.36 -10.01
CA THR A 150 17.02 14.91 -9.19
C THR A 150 15.67 15.31 -9.80
N ALA A 151 15.56 16.53 -10.32
CA ALA A 151 14.36 16.99 -11.01
C ALA A 151 14.10 16.19 -12.29
N GLN A 152 15.15 15.90 -13.06
CA GLN A 152 15.05 15.04 -14.25
C GLN A 152 14.59 13.61 -13.90
N LEU A 153 15.12 13.05 -12.81
CA LEU A 153 14.68 11.76 -12.28
C LEU A 153 13.19 11.78 -11.90
N TYR A 154 12.74 12.81 -11.19
CA TYR A 154 11.32 12.96 -10.83
C TYR A 154 10.44 13.14 -12.07
N VAL A 155 10.87 13.91 -13.07
CA VAL A 155 10.16 14.06 -14.35
C VAL A 155 9.99 12.70 -15.02
N ALA A 156 11.06 11.89 -15.09
CA ALA A 156 11.00 10.57 -15.72
C ALA A 156 9.99 9.64 -15.03
N VAL A 157 10.01 9.58 -13.69
CA VAL A 157 9.07 8.77 -12.89
C VAL A 157 7.63 9.26 -13.08
N LEU A 158 7.40 10.57 -12.93
CA LEU A 158 6.07 11.16 -13.09
C LEU A 158 5.52 10.97 -14.51
N GLN A 159 6.37 10.90 -15.53
CA GLN A 159 5.92 10.59 -16.90
C GLN A 159 5.45 9.14 -17.05
N GLN A 160 6.07 8.18 -16.35
CA GLN A 160 5.65 6.77 -16.36
C GLN A 160 4.28 6.57 -15.72
N TRP A 161 3.85 7.49 -14.85
CA TRP A 161 2.52 7.45 -14.23
C TRP A 161 1.39 7.79 -15.20
N LYS A 162 1.71 8.33 -16.37
CA LYS A 162 0.72 8.65 -17.41
C LYS A 162 0.41 7.41 -18.24
N VAL A 163 -0.87 7.17 -18.52
CA VAL A 163 -1.25 6.15 -19.50
C VAL A 163 -0.71 6.55 -20.87
N SER A 164 -0.04 5.60 -21.53
CA SER A 164 0.42 5.77 -22.91
C SER A 164 -0.77 5.63 -23.86
N ALA A 165 -0.84 6.49 -24.88
CA ALA A 165 -1.93 6.48 -25.86
C ALA A 165 -2.06 5.16 -26.65
N VAL A 166 -1.02 4.32 -26.62
CA VAL A 166 -0.93 3.04 -27.34
C VAL A 166 -1.55 1.87 -26.57
N THR A 167 -1.76 1.99 -25.25
CA THR A 167 -2.12 0.86 -24.36
C THR A 167 -3.57 0.87 -23.85
N HIS A 168 -4.44 1.74 -24.36
CA HIS A 168 -5.86 1.80 -23.92
C HIS A 168 -6.73 0.61 -24.37
N THR A 169 -6.14 -0.45 -24.91
CA THR A 169 -6.86 -1.64 -25.39
C THR A 169 -7.06 -2.72 -24.32
N HIS A 170 -6.42 -2.62 -23.14
CA HIS A 170 -6.61 -3.58 -22.06
C HIS A 170 -7.76 -3.17 -21.12
N THR A 171 -8.85 -3.92 -21.15
CA THR A 171 -9.94 -3.81 -20.17
C THR A 171 -9.46 -4.32 -18.81
N THR A 172 -9.35 -3.44 -17.82
CA THR A 172 -9.00 -3.80 -16.45
C THR A 172 -10.24 -3.79 -15.55
N PHE A 173 -10.18 -4.48 -14.41
CA PHE A 173 -11.24 -4.42 -13.39
C PHE A 173 -11.53 -2.99 -12.89
N LEU A 174 -10.59 -2.05 -13.08
CA LEU A 174 -10.71 -0.66 -12.63
C LEU A 174 -11.22 0.29 -13.72
N GLN A 175 -11.55 -0.21 -14.92
CA GLN A 175 -12.02 0.63 -16.03
C GLN A 175 -13.26 1.48 -15.67
N TYR A 176 -14.13 0.99 -14.77
CA TYR A 176 -15.29 1.76 -14.28
C TYR A 176 -14.92 3.09 -13.60
N THR A 177 -13.66 3.24 -13.17
CA THR A 177 -13.16 4.47 -12.53
C THR A 177 -12.74 5.53 -13.55
N GLU A 178 -12.68 5.20 -14.84
CA GLU A 178 -12.26 6.11 -15.90
C GLU A 178 -13.40 6.91 -16.52
N GLY A 179 -14.66 6.49 -16.33
CA GLY A 179 -15.84 7.03 -17.02
C GLY A 179 -15.90 8.57 -17.01
N TRP A 180 -15.79 9.18 -15.82
CA TRP A 180 -15.81 10.63 -15.68
C TRP A 180 -14.61 11.32 -16.33
N VAL A 181 -13.40 10.76 -16.15
CA VAL A 181 -12.18 11.32 -16.76
C VAL A 181 -12.30 11.30 -18.28
N ASN A 182 -12.78 10.20 -18.85
CA ASN A 182 -12.97 10.06 -20.29
C ASN A 182 -14.04 11.02 -20.82
N ALA A 183 -15.13 11.22 -20.08
CA ALA A 183 -16.20 12.15 -20.46
C ALA A 183 -15.75 13.62 -20.47
N VAL A 184 -14.86 14.02 -19.56
CA VAL A 184 -14.40 15.42 -19.43
C VAL A 184 -13.08 15.69 -20.15
N ASN A 185 -12.37 14.67 -20.62
CA ASN A 185 -11.08 14.82 -21.29
C ASN A 185 -11.24 15.41 -22.70
N ARG A 186 -10.56 16.53 -22.95
CA ARG A 186 -10.47 17.17 -24.27
C ARG A 186 -9.05 17.13 -24.85
N GLY A 187 -8.26 16.13 -24.45
CA GLY A 187 -6.84 15.96 -24.85
C GLY A 187 -5.82 16.64 -23.92
N GLY A 188 -6.29 17.40 -22.91
CA GLY A 188 -5.42 18.12 -21.97
C GLY A 188 -5.21 17.42 -20.62
N LEU A 189 -5.96 16.36 -20.31
CA LEU A 189 -5.88 15.73 -18.99
C LEU A 189 -4.70 14.76 -18.87
N PHE A 190 -4.17 14.68 -17.65
CA PHE A 190 -3.16 13.70 -17.29
C PHE A 190 -3.88 12.43 -16.80
N VAL A 191 -4.10 11.49 -17.71
CA VAL A 191 -4.72 10.20 -17.39
C VAL A 191 -3.67 9.29 -16.73
N VAL A 192 -3.98 8.74 -15.55
CA VAL A 192 -3.07 7.92 -14.75
C VAL A 192 -3.30 6.43 -14.92
N THR A 193 -2.23 5.64 -14.73
CA THR A 193 -2.32 4.19 -14.69
C THR A 193 -3.11 3.69 -13.47
N ASP A 194 -3.53 2.43 -13.51
CA ASP A 194 -4.29 1.81 -12.42
C ASP A 194 -3.49 1.75 -11.11
N GLU A 195 -2.19 1.52 -11.17
CA GLU A 195 -1.30 1.46 -10.00
C GLU A 195 -1.23 2.82 -9.29
N VAL A 196 -1.14 3.90 -10.07
CA VAL A 196 -1.13 5.27 -9.54
C VAL A 196 -2.48 5.61 -8.92
N TYR A 197 -3.58 5.20 -9.57
CA TYR A 197 -4.91 5.33 -8.98
C TYR A 197 -5.03 4.56 -7.64
N LEU A 198 -4.55 3.32 -7.58
CA LEU A 198 -4.56 2.50 -6.37
C LEU A 198 -3.74 3.12 -5.23
N PHE A 199 -2.59 3.72 -5.54
CA PHE A 199 -1.81 4.51 -4.59
C PHE A 199 -2.65 5.64 -3.98
N PHE A 200 -3.25 6.51 -4.81
CA PHE A 200 -4.07 7.61 -4.31
C PHE A 200 -5.34 7.14 -3.59
N ARG A 201 -5.90 5.98 -3.94
CA ARG A 201 -7.00 5.34 -3.20
C ARG A 201 -6.58 4.88 -1.82
N ALA A 202 -5.38 4.33 -1.65
CA ALA A 202 -4.85 3.99 -0.34
C ALA A 202 -4.64 5.26 0.51
N VAL A 203 -4.09 6.32 -0.08
CA VAL A 203 -3.93 7.62 0.57
C VAL A 203 -5.28 8.20 1.01
N GLU A 204 -6.29 8.21 0.13
CA GLU A 204 -7.62 8.73 0.45
C GLU A 204 -8.29 7.96 1.60
N LYS A 205 -8.08 6.64 1.67
CA LYS A 205 -8.61 5.82 2.77
C LYS A 205 -8.05 6.30 4.11
N VAL A 206 -6.74 6.57 4.19
CA VAL A 206 -6.09 7.11 5.41
C VAL A 206 -6.56 8.53 5.73
N VAL A 207 -6.75 9.37 4.71
CA VAL A 207 -7.30 10.72 4.90
C VAL A 207 -8.70 10.64 5.50
N ARG A 208 -9.60 9.81 4.96
CA ARG A 208 -10.98 9.69 5.46
C ARG A 208 -11.08 9.06 6.85
N THR A 209 -10.19 8.12 7.21
CA THR A 209 -10.14 7.56 8.57
C THR A 209 -9.72 8.61 9.59
N THR A 210 -8.86 9.55 9.19
CA THR A 210 -8.26 10.53 10.10
C THR A 210 -9.09 11.82 10.16
N ALA A 211 -9.56 12.31 9.02
CA ALA A 211 -10.40 13.49 8.88
C ALA A 211 -11.82 13.07 8.45
N ASN A 212 -12.68 12.86 9.43
CA ASN A 212 -14.09 12.55 9.21
C ASN A 212 -14.98 13.74 9.60
N PHE A 213 -16.22 13.75 9.09
CA PHE A 213 -17.19 14.82 9.31
C PHE A 213 -17.49 15.05 10.80
N ASP A 214 -17.39 14.01 11.63
CA ASP A 214 -17.61 14.09 13.08
C ASP A 214 -16.49 14.88 13.80
N GLN A 215 -15.24 14.79 13.34
CA GLN A 215 -14.16 15.65 13.86
C GLN A 215 -14.30 17.11 13.41
N VAL A 216 -14.77 17.31 12.18
CA VAL A 216 -15.04 18.63 11.60
C VAL A 216 -16.21 19.32 12.32
N SER A 217 -17.29 18.59 12.63
CA SER A 217 -18.47 19.11 13.34
C SER A 217 -18.19 19.46 14.80
N LYS A 218 -17.20 18.80 15.43
CA LYS A 218 -16.75 19.04 16.81
C LYS A 218 -15.70 20.16 16.93
N GLY A 219 -15.34 20.85 15.84
CA GLY A 219 -14.42 21.99 15.88
C GLY A 219 -12.95 21.65 16.18
N LYS A 220 -12.58 20.36 16.15
CA LYS A 220 -11.20 19.90 16.41
C LYS A 220 -10.39 19.80 15.11
N LEU A 221 -10.19 20.93 14.43
CA LEU A 221 -9.43 20.98 13.17
C LEU A 221 -7.92 21.19 13.36
N THR A 222 -7.47 21.51 14.57
CA THR A 222 -6.06 21.72 14.88
C THR A 222 -5.29 20.40 14.84
N GLY A 223 -4.16 20.37 14.15
CA GLY A 223 -3.31 19.17 14.07
C GLY A 223 -3.78 18.07 13.10
N ILE A 224 -4.87 18.27 12.35
CA ILE A 224 -5.41 17.24 11.44
C ILE A 224 -4.40 16.88 10.35
N LYS A 225 -3.70 17.88 9.80
CA LYS A 225 -2.72 17.64 8.73
C LYS A 225 -1.58 16.76 9.25
N GLU A 226 -1.08 17.07 10.42
CA GLU A 226 0.02 16.36 11.08
C GLU A 226 -0.40 14.92 11.41
N ASN A 227 -1.62 14.71 11.91
CA ASN A 227 -2.18 13.38 12.16
C ASN A 227 -2.34 12.57 10.87
N ILE A 228 -2.84 13.17 9.79
CA ILE A 228 -2.94 12.51 8.49
C ILE A 228 -1.57 12.08 8.00
N MET A 229 -0.57 12.97 8.03
CA MET A 229 0.79 12.65 7.59
C MET A 229 1.40 11.50 8.38
N LYS A 230 1.29 11.53 9.72
CA LYS A 230 1.76 10.44 10.59
C LYS A 230 1.11 9.08 10.27
N ASN A 231 -0.19 9.08 9.98
CA ASN A 231 -0.91 7.87 9.61
C ASN A 231 -0.56 7.39 8.20
N LEU A 232 -0.18 8.29 7.29
CA LEU A 232 0.27 7.94 5.94
C LEU A 232 1.66 7.30 5.95
N GLU A 233 2.58 7.83 6.76
CA GLU A 233 3.94 7.31 6.92
C GLU A 233 3.96 5.85 7.41
N SER A 234 3.05 5.52 8.34
CA SER A 234 2.90 4.17 8.89
C SER A 234 1.99 3.24 8.05
N SER A 235 1.42 3.73 6.94
CA SER A 235 0.46 2.94 6.16
C SER A 235 1.16 1.95 5.21
N PHE A 236 1.08 0.66 5.55
CA PHE A 236 1.61 -0.42 4.71
C PHE A 236 1.11 -0.35 3.26
N LEU A 237 -0.18 -0.13 3.03
CA LEU A 237 -0.74 -0.08 1.67
C LEU A 237 -0.21 1.11 0.87
N VAL A 238 -0.06 2.28 1.50
CA VAL A 238 0.53 3.45 0.84
C VAL A 238 1.97 3.16 0.44
N ASN A 239 2.77 2.61 1.35
CA ASN A 239 4.16 2.26 1.10
C ASN A 239 4.31 1.17 0.02
N LYS A 240 3.45 0.14 0.04
CA LYS A 240 3.41 -0.92 -0.98
C LYS A 240 3.14 -0.36 -2.38
N TYR A 241 2.09 0.46 -2.54
CA TYR A 241 1.80 1.04 -3.84
C TYR A 241 2.84 2.07 -4.26
N TRP A 242 3.41 2.83 -3.32
CA TRP A 242 4.52 3.75 -3.61
C TRP A 242 5.71 3.01 -4.23
N CYS A 243 6.16 1.91 -3.60
CA CYS A 243 7.26 1.11 -4.10
C CYS A 243 7.01 0.54 -5.49
N THR A 244 5.74 0.29 -5.85
CA THR A 244 5.35 -0.14 -7.20
C THR A 244 5.54 1.01 -8.21
N ILE A 245 4.93 2.18 -7.94
CA ILE A 245 4.91 3.30 -8.89
C ILE A 245 6.22 4.11 -8.94
N ALA A 246 7.07 3.99 -7.91
CA ALA A 246 8.36 4.68 -7.83
C ALA A 246 9.56 3.72 -7.97
N SER A 247 9.33 2.50 -8.45
CA SER A 247 10.34 1.43 -8.58
C SER A 247 11.57 1.84 -9.40
N SER A 248 11.45 2.78 -10.33
CA SER A 248 12.57 3.29 -11.13
C SER A 248 13.51 4.23 -10.36
N ILE A 249 13.19 4.62 -9.13
CA ILE A 249 14.05 5.46 -8.27
C ILE A 249 14.94 4.56 -7.41
N ALA A 250 16.18 4.34 -7.84
CA ALA A 250 17.16 3.58 -7.06
C ALA A 250 17.63 4.29 -5.78
N ASN A 251 17.62 5.63 -5.77
CA ASN A 251 18.05 6.40 -4.60
C ASN A 251 16.89 6.55 -3.59
N GLU A 252 16.97 5.83 -2.46
CA GLU A 252 15.95 5.85 -1.41
C GLU A 252 15.61 7.26 -0.91
N LYS A 253 16.61 8.09 -0.62
CA LYS A 253 16.38 9.47 -0.13
C LYS A 253 15.60 10.31 -1.14
N ALA A 254 15.88 10.15 -2.43
CA ALA A 254 15.13 10.82 -3.50
C ALA A 254 13.69 10.28 -3.60
N SER A 255 13.51 8.97 -3.44
CA SER A 255 12.18 8.33 -3.46
C SER A 255 11.31 8.83 -2.30
N ILE A 256 11.82 8.82 -1.07
CA ILE A 256 11.13 9.34 0.12
C ILE A 256 10.76 10.81 -0.07
N LYS A 257 11.70 11.64 -0.54
CA LYS A 257 11.44 13.07 -0.76
C LYS A 257 10.35 13.34 -1.81
N LEU A 258 10.26 12.50 -2.85
CA LEU A 258 9.18 12.59 -3.82
C LEU A 258 7.84 12.13 -3.22
N LEU A 259 7.84 11.03 -2.45
CA LEU A 259 6.66 10.54 -1.72
C LEU A 259 6.10 11.64 -0.81
N GLU A 260 6.93 12.20 0.06
CA GLU A 260 6.55 13.32 0.95
C GLU A 260 5.94 14.48 0.16
N THR A 261 6.56 14.86 -0.96
CA THR A 261 6.06 15.95 -1.80
C THR A 261 4.67 15.64 -2.36
N VAL A 262 4.44 14.42 -2.83
CA VAL A 262 3.16 13.96 -3.37
C VAL A 262 2.08 13.91 -2.27
N LEU A 263 2.40 13.32 -1.12
CA LEU A 263 1.49 13.21 0.03
C LEU A 263 1.12 14.59 0.56
N ILE A 264 2.09 15.49 0.77
CA ILE A 264 1.84 16.87 1.22
C ILE A 264 0.92 17.58 0.22
N TYR A 265 1.13 17.40 -1.08
CA TYR A 265 0.27 18.01 -2.10
C TYR A 265 -1.18 17.49 -1.99
N TYR A 266 -1.35 16.17 -1.87
CA TYR A 266 -2.66 15.54 -1.72
C TYR A 266 -3.37 15.99 -0.44
N VAL A 267 -2.69 15.92 0.69
CA VAL A 267 -3.23 16.28 2.01
C VAL A 267 -3.62 17.77 2.04
N ASN A 268 -2.79 18.66 1.50
CA ASN A 268 -3.15 20.08 1.41
C ASN A 268 -4.41 20.30 0.56
N LEU A 269 -4.57 19.59 -0.56
CA LEU A 269 -5.76 19.68 -1.41
C LEU A 269 -7.01 19.23 -0.63
N ARG A 270 -6.92 18.11 0.10
CA ARG A 270 -8.03 17.59 0.91
C ARG A 270 -8.36 18.51 2.09
N CYS A 271 -7.36 18.96 2.86
CA CYS A 271 -7.58 19.87 3.99
C CYS A 271 -8.23 21.19 3.56
N ARG A 272 -7.85 21.75 2.40
CA ARG A 272 -8.53 22.93 1.83
C ARG A 272 -9.98 22.63 1.50
N SER A 273 -10.23 21.51 0.81
CA SER A 273 -11.60 21.09 0.48
C SER A 273 -12.47 20.88 1.72
N PHE A 274 -11.90 20.33 2.80
CA PHE A 274 -12.58 20.18 4.08
C PHE A 274 -12.86 21.52 4.76
N ALA A 275 -11.90 22.45 4.74
CA ALA A 275 -12.10 23.80 5.27
C ALA A 275 -13.18 24.56 4.49
N ASP A 276 -13.20 24.45 3.17
CA ASP A 276 -14.23 25.05 2.31
C ASP A 276 -15.61 24.47 2.61
N ALA A 277 -15.72 23.14 2.75
CA ALA A 277 -16.96 22.47 3.13
C ALA A 277 -17.43 22.87 4.54
N TYR A 278 -16.51 22.97 5.52
CA TYR A 278 -16.83 23.44 6.86
C TYR A 278 -17.38 24.87 6.83
N ASN A 279 -16.68 25.78 6.13
CA ASN A 279 -17.13 27.17 5.98
C ASN A 279 -18.50 27.26 5.32
N LEU A 280 -18.79 26.42 4.33
CA LEU A 280 -20.10 26.35 3.69
C LEU A 280 -21.18 25.92 4.69
N VAL A 281 -20.95 24.84 5.44
CA VAL A 281 -21.91 24.34 6.45
C VAL A 281 -22.13 25.36 7.57
N THR A 282 -21.08 25.97 8.10
CA THR A 282 -21.17 26.99 9.15
C THR A 282 -21.92 28.22 8.63
N ARG A 283 -21.61 28.70 7.41
CA ARG A 283 -22.38 29.78 6.78
C ARG A 283 -23.84 29.43 6.55
N HIS A 284 -24.19 28.18 6.26
CA HIS A 284 -25.58 27.77 6.13
C HIS A 284 -26.31 27.72 7.48
N LYS A 285 -25.63 27.29 8.56
CA LYS A 285 -26.16 27.38 9.93
C LYS A 285 -26.36 28.82 10.38
N ASP A 286 -25.44 29.71 10.02
CA ASP A 286 -25.52 31.14 10.36
C ASP A 286 -26.49 31.91 9.44
N ASN A 287 -26.82 31.38 8.25
CA ASN A 287 -27.70 32.00 7.25
C ASN A 287 -29.05 31.29 7.06
N GLU A 288 -29.61 30.64 8.08
CA GLU A 288 -31.02 30.19 8.04
C GLU A 288 -32.02 31.37 7.81
N GLY A 289 -31.54 32.62 7.73
CA GLY A 289 -32.30 33.79 7.29
C GLY A 289 -31.79 34.57 6.07
N ALA A 290 -30.77 34.12 5.29
CA ALA A 290 -30.21 34.94 4.19
C ALA A 290 -30.36 34.34 2.77
N SER A 291 -30.74 35.22 1.84
CA SER A 291 -31.27 34.96 0.49
C SER A 291 -30.40 34.09 -0.45
N LYS A 292 -31.05 33.14 -1.14
CA LYS A 292 -30.52 32.23 -2.19
C LYS A 292 -30.15 32.92 -3.52
N LYS A 293 -29.51 34.09 -3.50
CA LYS A 293 -29.26 34.87 -4.74
C LYS A 293 -27.93 34.53 -5.46
N GLY A 294 -27.12 33.62 -4.92
CA GLY A 294 -25.78 33.28 -5.45
C GLY A 294 -25.65 31.95 -6.19
N GLU A 295 -26.70 31.12 -6.25
CA GLU A 295 -26.66 29.78 -6.87
C GLU A 295 -26.76 29.84 -8.42
N LYS A 296 -25.79 30.53 -9.02
CA LYS A 296 -25.54 30.58 -10.47
C LYS A 296 -24.03 30.53 -10.74
N SER A 297 -23.42 29.36 -10.54
CA SER A 297 -22.25 28.93 -11.32
C SER A 297 -21.94 27.46 -11.07
N LEU A 298 -22.78 26.59 -11.62
CA LEU A 298 -22.53 25.21 -12.08
C LEU A 298 -23.88 24.71 -12.64
N ARG A 299 -24.38 25.43 -13.65
CA ARG A 299 -25.62 25.14 -14.39
C ARG A 299 -25.16 24.70 -15.78
N LYS A 300 -25.51 23.53 -16.30
CA LYS A 300 -26.84 22.92 -16.34
C LYS A 300 -26.71 21.41 -16.58
N SER A 301 -27.45 20.63 -15.79
CA SER A 301 -28.08 19.35 -16.16
C SER A 301 -27.23 18.35 -16.95
N LEU A 302 -26.59 17.42 -16.24
CA LEU A 302 -26.43 16.05 -16.73
C LEU A 302 -27.77 15.35 -16.51
N ASN A 303 -28.65 15.46 -17.51
CA ASN A 303 -29.59 14.40 -17.82
C ASN A 303 -28.88 13.38 -18.70
#